data_AF-A1B260-F1
#
_entry.id   AF-A1B260-F1
#
_cell.length_a   1.000
_cell.length_b   1.000
_cell.length_c   1.000
_cell.angle_alpha   90.00
_cell.angle_beta   90.00
_cell.angle_gamma   90.00
#
_symmetry.space_group_name_H-M   'P 1'
#
loop_
_entity.id
_entity.type
_entity.pdbx_description
1 polymer ?
#
loop_
_entity_poly.entity_id
_entity_poly.type
_entity_poly.pdbx_seq_one_letter_code
_entity_poly.pdbx_strand_id
1 'polypeptide(L)'
;MRFLLVFYSSATHEWRILDTASLPVSCLSGLPRVLQHEQDVMLRWLLGCYEVLELTTPPVTEGDSDFVGEYAEVYSLATQVSMVPTDGEYRGPWLEILRETQSPAATLRLRKACVACSDAGLRLLNLRVKRPFDVSNDACRATAARLTDWQNLKVAQDRRFACARDNPKALTDWTDKA
;
A
#
# COMPACT_ATOMS: atom_id res chain seq x y z
N MET A 1 2.08 -6.45 -18.55
CA MET A 1 1.99 -7.45 -17.47
C MET A 1 2.23 -6.71 -16.17
N ARG A 2 1.45 -6.96 -15.12
CA ARG A 2 1.49 -6.22 -13.84
C ARG A 2 1.97 -7.19 -12.76
N PHE A 3 2.76 -6.71 -11.80
CA PHE A 3 3.28 -7.52 -10.71
C PHE A 3 2.86 -6.91 -9.38
N LEU A 4 2.62 -7.78 -8.41
CA LEU A 4 2.42 -7.41 -7.02
C LEU A 4 3.62 -7.91 -6.22
N LEU A 5 4.26 -7.01 -5.48
CA LEU A 5 5.35 -7.36 -4.60
C LEU A 5 4.85 -7.30 -3.17
N VAL A 6 5.07 -8.38 -2.43
CA VAL A 6 4.63 -8.55 -1.06
C VAL A 6 5.86 -8.74 -0.19
N PHE A 7 6.03 -7.87 0.80
CA PHE A 7 7.18 -7.85 1.69
C PHE A 7 6.70 -7.76 3.13
N TYR A 8 7.21 -8.61 4.02
CA TYR A 8 6.95 -8.48 5.45
C TYR A 8 8.00 -7.58 6.10
N SER A 9 7.58 -6.42 6.61
CA SER A 9 8.48 -5.53 7.33
C SER A 9 8.65 -6.01 8.77
N SER A 10 9.86 -6.48 9.09
CA SER A 10 10.26 -6.80 10.47
C SER A 10 10.21 -5.57 11.39
N ALA A 11 10.42 -4.37 10.84
CA ALA A 11 10.47 -3.12 11.60
C ALA A 11 9.09 -2.63 12.06
N THR A 12 8.05 -2.84 11.26
CA THR A 12 6.67 -2.42 11.59
C THR A 12 5.76 -3.58 11.94
N HIS A 13 6.22 -4.84 11.82
CA HIS A 13 5.40 -6.04 11.96
C HIS A 13 4.17 -6.06 11.03
N GLU A 14 4.33 -5.51 9.83
CA GLU A 14 3.24 -5.37 8.86
C GLU A 14 3.67 -5.83 7.46
N TRP A 15 2.71 -6.35 6.72
CA TRP A 15 2.87 -6.62 5.30
C TRP A 15 2.81 -5.32 4.50
N ARG A 16 3.75 -5.18 3.59
CA ARG A 16 3.91 -4.04 2.69
C ARG A 16 3.72 -4.53 1.28
N ILE A 17 2.87 -3.84 0.54
CA ILE A 17 2.45 -4.25 -0.80
C ILE A 17 2.83 -3.14 -1.78
N LEU A 18 3.47 -3.52 -2.88
CA LEU A 18 3.78 -2.63 -3.99
C LEU A 18 3.18 -3.18 -5.27
N ASP A 19 2.37 -2.36 -5.89
CA ASP A 19 1.81 -2.64 -7.20
C ASP A 19 2.63 -1.96 -8.30
N THR A 20 3.12 -2.74 -9.26
CA THR A 20 3.96 -2.22 -10.34
C THR A 20 3.19 -1.55 -11.47
N ALA A 21 1.86 -1.36 -11.38
CA ALA A 21 1.08 -0.64 -12.39
C ALA A 21 1.58 0.78 -12.66
N SER A 22 2.18 1.43 -11.66
CA SER A 22 2.77 2.76 -11.77
C SER A 22 4.24 2.75 -12.22
N LEU A 23 4.85 1.58 -12.37
CA LEU A 23 6.26 1.43 -12.72
C LEU A 23 6.41 1.02 -14.18
N PRO A 24 7.51 1.43 -14.85
CA PRO A 24 7.79 1.06 -16.24
C PRO A 24 8.31 -0.37 -16.37
N VAL A 25 7.63 -1.35 -15.76
CA VAL A 25 8.00 -2.78 -15.80
C VAL A 25 7.21 -3.49 -16.91
N SER A 26 7.90 -3.96 -17.94
CA SER A 26 7.29 -4.70 -19.05
C SER A 26 7.28 -6.22 -18.84
N CYS A 27 8.28 -6.74 -18.12
CA CYS A 27 8.48 -8.17 -17.88
C CYS A 27 9.11 -8.44 -16.51
N LEU A 28 8.98 -9.68 -16.02
CA LEU A 28 9.44 -10.11 -14.71
C LEU A 28 10.97 -9.94 -14.55
N SER A 29 11.75 -10.30 -15.56
CA SER A 29 13.22 -10.18 -15.55
C SER A 29 13.72 -8.73 -15.51
N GLY A 30 12.91 -7.76 -15.96
CA GLY A 30 13.24 -6.34 -15.90
C GLY A 30 12.97 -5.70 -14.53
N LEU A 31 12.22 -6.38 -13.66
CA LEU A 31 11.76 -5.83 -12.38
C LEU A 31 12.91 -5.34 -11.48
N PRO A 32 14.01 -6.09 -11.26
CA PRO A 32 15.12 -5.63 -10.41
C PRO A 32 15.71 -4.30 -10.88
N ARG A 33 15.92 -4.15 -12.18
CA ARG A 33 16.51 -2.95 -12.78
C ARG A 33 15.59 -1.74 -12.60
N VAL A 34 14.28 -1.91 -12.78
CA VAL A 34 13.32 -0.82 -12.58
C VAL A 34 13.32 -0.38 -11.11
N LEU A 35 13.29 -1.33 -10.16
CA LEU A 35 13.32 -1.01 -8.73
C LEU A 35 14.61 -0.29 -8.31
N GLN A 36 15.76 -0.69 -8.86
CA GLN A 36 17.04 -0.01 -8.62
C GLN A 36 17.05 1.45 -9.08
N HIS A 37 16.32 1.78 -10.16
CA HIS A 37 16.17 3.15 -10.65
C HIS A 37 15.08 3.94 -9.89
N GLU A 38 14.05 3.25 -9.38
CA GLU A 38 12.91 3.82 -8.66
C GLU A 38 13.12 3.80 -7.13
N GLN A 39 14.26 4.34 -6.67
CA GLN A 39 14.66 4.30 -5.25
C GLN A 39 13.62 4.91 -4.31
N ASP A 40 12.93 5.96 -4.74
CA ASP A 40 11.89 6.62 -3.94
C ASP A 40 10.66 5.72 -3.73
N VAL A 41 10.36 4.84 -4.70
CA VAL A 41 9.28 3.86 -4.57
C VAL A 41 9.70 2.75 -3.61
N MET A 42 10.92 2.22 -3.77
CA MET A 42 11.47 1.22 -2.85
C MET A 42 11.51 1.72 -1.41
N LEU A 43 11.97 2.95 -1.19
CA LEU A 43 12.05 3.58 0.11
C LEU A 43 10.67 3.71 0.76
N ARG A 44 9.65 4.10 -0.02
CA ARG A 44 8.25 4.23 0.44
C ARG A 44 7.64 2.88 0.78
N TRP A 45 7.89 1.88 -0.05
CA TRP A 45 7.35 0.55 0.12
C TRP A 45 7.98 -0.17 1.32
N LEU A 46 9.32 -0.25 1.36
CA LEU A 46 10.09 -1.02 2.34
C LEU A 46 10.33 -0.28 3.65
N LEU A 47 10.02 1.03 3.72
CA LEU A 47 10.28 1.89 4.87
C LEU A 47 11.76 1.90 5.30
N GLY A 48 12.66 1.78 4.32
CA GLY A 48 14.09 1.74 4.56
C GLY A 48 14.91 1.70 3.26
N CYS A 49 16.22 1.80 3.40
CA CYS A 49 17.17 1.68 2.30
C CYS A 49 17.45 0.21 2.06
N TYR A 50 17.08 -0.29 0.89
CA TYR A 50 17.31 -1.68 0.49
C TYR A 50 17.96 -1.74 -0.87
N GLU A 51 18.84 -2.73 -1.03
CA GLU A 51 19.42 -3.13 -2.29
C GLU A 51 18.70 -4.37 -2.80
N VAL A 52 18.37 -4.37 -4.09
CA VAL A 52 17.90 -5.55 -4.80
C VAL A 52 19.10 -6.39 -5.19
N LEU A 53 19.22 -7.58 -4.62
CA LEU A 53 20.34 -8.49 -4.89
C LEU A 53 20.06 -9.40 -6.08
N GLU A 54 18.87 -10.01 -6.09
CA GLU A 54 18.57 -11.10 -7.00
C GLU A 54 17.06 -11.26 -7.19
N LEU A 55 16.66 -11.76 -8.35
CA LEU A 55 15.33 -12.27 -8.62
C LEU A 55 15.44 -13.75 -8.97
N THR A 56 14.77 -14.60 -8.21
CA THR A 56 14.85 -16.06 -8.33
C THR A 56 13.57 -16.62 -8.94
N THR A 57 13.72 -17.45 -9.97
CA THR A 57 12.65 -18.22 -10.63
C THR A 57 13.12 -19.67 -10.81
N PRO A 58 12.44 -20.69 -10.28
CA PRO A 58 11.19 -20.65 -9.49
C PRO A 58 11.35 -19.90 -8.16
N PRO A 59 10.25 -19.46 -7.52
CA PRO A 59 10.31 -18.82 -6.21
C PRO A 59 10.94 -19.75 -5.16
N VAL A 60 11.63 -19.14 -4.19
CA VAL A 60 12.21 -19.87 -3.05
C VAL A 60 11.07 -20.33 -2.12
N THR A 61 11.04 -21.61 -1.79
CA THR A 61 10.14 -22.18 -0.79
C THR A 61 10.74 -22.06 0.61
N GLU A 62 9.90 -21.82 1.63
CA GLU A 62 10.31 -21.84 3.04
C GLU A 62 11.01 -23.17 3.36
N GLY A 63 12.34 -23.15 3.51
CA GLY A 63 13.17 -24.34 3.68
C GLY A 63 14.59 -24.22 3.09
N ASP A 64 14.80 -23.33 2.13
CA ASP A 64 16.11 -23.07 1.52
C ASP A 64 16.91 -22.07 2.38
N SER A 65 17.52 -22.59 3.45
CA SER A 65 18.04 -21.81 4.59
C SER A 65 19.31 -21.00 4.35
N ASP A 66 19.79 -20.86 3.11
CA ASP A 66 21.00 -20.08 2.78
C ASP A 66 20.71 -18.61 2.40
N PHE A 67 19.43 -18.21 2.47
CA PHE A 67 19.00 -16.84 2.21
C PHE A 67 19.32 -15.92 3.39
N VAL A 68 20.55 -15.42 3.44
CA VAL A 68 20.92 -14.27 4.28
C VAL A 68 20.34 -13.00 3.64
N GLY A 69 19.10 -12.64 3.97
CA GLY A 69 18.41 -11.45 3.46
C GLY A 69 16.91 -11.45 3.71
N GLU A 70 16.29 -10.27 3.59
CA GLU A 70 14.84 -10.15 3.57
C GLU A 70 14.34 -10.43 2.13
N TYR A 71 13.16 -11.02 1.97
CA TYR A 71 12.64 -11.37 0.65
C TYR A 71 11.26 -10.77 0.41
N ALA A 72 10.96 -10.49 -0.86
CA ALA A 72 9.64 -10.15 -1.32
C ALA A 72 9.11 -11.21 -2.28
N GLU A 73 7.88 -11.63 -2.08
CA GLU A 73 7.15 -12.53 -2.98
C GLU A 73 6.65 -11.69 -4.18
N VAL A 74 6.85 -12.19 -5.40
CA VAL A 74 6.42 -11.51 -6.63
C VAL A 74 5.29 -12.28 -7.28
N TYR A 75 4.09 -11.73 -7.28
CA TYR A 75 2.91 -12.31 -7.92
C TYR A 75 2.67 -11.68 -9.28
N SER A 76 2.35 -12.50 -10.29
CA SER A 76 1.89 -12.01 -11.58
C SER A 76 0.39 -11.71 -11.51
N LEU A 77 0.00 -10.48 -11.81
CA LEU A 77 -1.40 -10.07 -11.90
C LEU A 77 -1.85 -10.08 -13.38
N ALA A 78 -3.01 -10.69 -13.63
CA ALA A 78 -3.70 -10.53 -14.90
C ALA A 78 -4.17 -9.07 -15.04
N THR A 79 -4.09 -8.52 -16.26
CA THR A 79 -4.30 -7.08 -16.56
C THR A 79 -5.68 -6.53 -16.18
N GLN A 80 -6.67 -7.37 -15.87
CA GLN A 80 -8.02 -6.96 -15.47
C GLN A 80 -8.27 -6.95 -13.96
N VAL A 81 -7.28 -7.36 -13.16
CA VAL A 81 -7.48 -7.55 -11.73
C VAL A 81 -7.00 -6.32 -10.97
N SER A 82 -7.90 -5.36 -10.75
CA SER A 82 -7.66 -4.21 -9.87
C SER A 82 -7.92 -4.64 -8.41
N MET A 83 -7.08 -5.52 -7.87
CA MET A 83 -7.23 -6.04 -6.51
C MET A 83 -6.56 -5.18 -5.43
N VAL A 84 -5.71 -4.23 -5.81
CA VAL A 84 -4.99 -3.39 -4.85
C VAL A 84 -5.69 -2.05 -4.73
N PRO A 85 -6.20 -1.65 -3.55
CA PRO A 85 -6.61 -0.29 -3.30
C PRO A 85 -5.42 0.63 -3.58
N THR A 86 -5.64 1.70 -4.34
CA THR A 86 -4.64 2.68 -4.79
C THR A 86 -3.88 3.36 -3.64
N ASP A 87 -4.30 3.15 -2.39
CA ASP A 87 -3.93 3.95 -1.22
C ASP A 87 -2.94 3.25 -0.27
N GLY A 88 -2.43 2.06 -0.60
CA GLY A 88 -1.36 1.41 0.19
C GLY A 88 -1.78 0.96 1.61
N GLU A 89 -3.08 0.95 1.91
CA GLU A 89 -3.62 0.44 3.17
C GLU A 89 -3.95 -1.06 3.06
N TYR A 90 -3.28 -1.83 3.91
CA TYR A 90 -3.43 -3.26 4.10
C TYR A 90 -4.86 -3.64 4.49
N ARG A 91 -5.50 -4.51 3.70
CA ARG A 91 -6.66 -5.31 4.14
C ARG A 91 -6.20 -6.75 4.26
N GLY A 92 -5.72 -7.13 5.45
CA GLY A 92 -5.09 -8.42 5.73
C GLY A 92 -5.77 -9.67 5.18
N PRO A 93 -7.11 -9.79 5.22
CA PRO A 93 -7.78 -10.98 4.71
C PRO A 93 -7.55 -11.22 3.21
N TRP A 94 -7.38 -10.17 2.42
CA TRP A 94 -7.16 -10.33 0.98
C TRP A 94 -5.77 -10.88 0.66
N LEU A 95 -4.74 -10.45 1.40
CA LEU A 95 -3.39 -10.93 1.18
C LEU A 95 -3.27 -12.41 1.54
N GLU A 96 -3.90 -12.83 2.63
CA GLU A 96 -3.95 -14.23 3.04
C GLU A 96 -4.60 -15.09 1.94
N ILE A 97 -5.77 -14.67 1.43
CA ILE A 97 -6.44 -15.36 0.32
C ILE A 97 -5.54 -15.42 -0.92
N LEU A 98 -4.82 -14.34 -1.26
CA LEU A 98 -3.90 -14.34 -2.41
C LEU A 98 -2.79 -15.38 -2.23
N ARG A 99 -2.16 -15.42 -1.06
CA ARG A 99 -1.04 -16.34 -0.76
C ARG A 99 -1.49 -17.81 -0.75
N GLU A 100 -2.74 -18.08 -0.39
CA GLU A 100 -3.33 -19.43 -0.44
C GLU A 100 -3.75 -19.83 -1.86
N THR A 101 -4.28 -18.89 -2.65
CA THR A 101 -4.88 -19.18 -3.97
C THR A 101 -3.89 -19.10 -5.12
N GLN A 102 -2.80 -18.36 -4.95
CA GLN A 102 -1.82 -18.13 -6.00
C GLN A 102 -0.41 -18.41 -5.48
N SER A 103 0.39 -19.11 -6.28
CA SER A 103 1.84 -19.24 -6.01
C SER A 103 2.59 -18.02 -6.55
N PRO A 104 3.62 -17.53 -5.85
CA PRO A 104 4.47 -16.48 -6.37
C PRO A 104 5.12 -16.92 -7.69
N ALA A 105 5.30 -15.98 -8.61
CA ALA A 105 6.00 -16.20 -9.87
C ALA A 105 7.53 -16.14 -9.68
N ALA A 106 8.00 -15.38 -8.70
CA ALA A 106 9.40 -15.24 -8.35
C ALA A 106 9.57 -14.78 -6.89
N THR A 107 10.80 -14.86 -6.40
CA THR A 107 11.22 -14.25 -5.14
C THR A 107 12.28 -13.18 -5.40
N LEU A 108 12.10 -12.00 -4.82
CA LEU A 108 13.06 -10.90 -4.89
C LEU A 108 13.88 -10.86 -3.60
N ARG A 109 15.20 -11.04 -3.71
CA ARG A 109 16.12 -10.95 -2.58
C ARG A 109 16.49 -9.50 -2.31
N LEU A 110 16.28 -9.07 -1.08
CA LEU A 110 16.55 -7.72 -0.60
C LEU A 110 17.60 -7.78 0.52
N ARG A 111 18.44 -6.75 0.58
CA ARG A 111 19.35 -6.53 1.70
C ARG A 111 19.23 -5.10 2.16
N LYS A 112 19.13 -4.91 3.48
CA LYS A 112 19.18 -3.58 4.07
C LYS A 112 20.55 -2.97 3.77
N ALA A 113 20.57 -1.83 3.10
CA ALA A 113 21.81 -1.17 2.73
C ALA A 113 22.48 -0.60 4.00
N CYS A 114 23.70 -1.04 4.32
CA CYS A 114 24.46 -0.54 5.47
C CYS A 114 25.07 0.85 5.24
N VAL A 115 25.17 1.31 3.99
CA VAL A 115 25.86 2.57 3.65
C VAL A 115 25.03 3.34 2.62
N ALA A 116 24.68 4.57 3.01
CA ALA A 116 24.10 5.64 2.20
C ALA A 116 22.93 5.23 1.28
N CYS A 117 21.70 5.36 1.79
CA CYS A 117 20.65 5.90 0.90
C CYS A 117 21.26 7.10 0.18
N SER A 118 21.00 7.24 -1.12
CA SER A 118 21.41 8.44 -1.87
C SER A 118 21.04 9.70 -1.06
N ASP A 119 21.84 10.77 -1.16
CA ASP A 119 21.55 12.01 -0.42
C ASP A 119 20.12 12.51 -0.69
N ALA A 120 19.56 12.19 -1.87
CA ALA A 120 18.15 12.35 -2.22
C ALA A 120 17.19 11.51 -1.35
N GLY A 121 17.44 10.20 -1.20
CA GLY A 121 16.64 9.31 -0.35
C GLY A 121 16.68 9.68 1.14
N LEU A 122 17.86 10.07 1.66
CA LEU A 122 17.99 10.57 3.03
C LEU A 122 17.29 11.92 3.23
N ARG A 123 17.32 12.81 2.23
CA ARG A 123 16.56 14.07 2.28
C ARG A 123 15.06 13.83 2.26
N LEU A 124 14.57 12.89 1.47
CA LEU A 124 13.15 12.51 1.46
C LEU A 124 12.68 11.91 2.79
N LEU A 125 13.49 11.02 3.39
CA LEU A 125 13.23 10.52 4.74
C LEU A 125 13.21 11.66 5.75
N ASN A 126 14.23 12.53 5.74
CA ASN A 126 14.32 13.66 6.68
C ASN A 126 13.17 14.66 6.51
N LEU A 127 12.75 14.96 5.28
CA LEU A 127 11.59 15.83 5.01
C LEU A 127 10.32 15.23 5.62
N ARG A 128 10.13 13.92 5.51
CA ARG A 128 8.97 13.21 6.08
C ARG A 128 9.00 13.14 7.59
N VAL A 129 10.16 12.86 8.19
CA VAL A 129 10.33 12.88 9.66
C VAL A 129 10.02 14.28 10.22
N LYS A 130 10.42 15.34 9.50
CA LYS A 130 10.15 16.72 9.90
C LYS A 130 8.71 17.17 9.67
N ARG A 131 7.97 16.54 8.74
CA ARG A 131 6.57 16.86 8.41
C ARG A 131 5.75 15.59 8.22
N PRO A 132 5.41 14.87 9.30
CA PRO A 132 4.63 13.65 9.22
C PRO A 132 3.22 13.89 8.64
N PHE A 133 2.69 15.12 8.81
CA PHE A 133 1.41 15.55 8.24
C PHE A 133 1.64 16.70 7.25
N ASP A 134 2.14 16.39 6.06
CA ASP A 134 2.23 17.36 4.98
C ASP A 134 0.95 17.37 4.14
N VAL A 135 0.32 18.54 3.98
CA VAL A 135 -0.87 18.73 3.15
C VAL A 135 -0.56 18.50 1.66
N SER A 136 0.71 18.54 1.24
CA SER A 136 1.09 18.14 -0.11
C SER A 136 1.11 16.62 -0.31
N ASN A 137 0.98 15.81 0.76
CA ASN A 137 0.89 14.36 0.66
C ASN A 137 -0.54 13.94 0.30
N ASP A 138 -0.69 13.16 -0.76
CA ASP A 138 -1.97 12.68 -1.27
C ASP A 138 -2.76 11.91 -0.20
N ALA A 139 -2.09 11.11 0.62
CA ALA A 139 -2.72 10.38 1.73
C ALA A 139 -3.25 11.33 2.81
N CYS A 140 -2.50 12.39 3.14
CA CYS A 140 -2.95 13.40 4.09
C CYS A 140 -4.13 14.22 3.54
N ARG A 141 -4.12 14.58 2.23
CA ARG A 141 -5.26 15.25 1.59
C ARG A 141 -6.49 14.37 1.54
N ALA A 142 -6.33 13.10 1.17
CA ALA A 142 -7.43 12.14 1.12
C ALA A 142 -8.07 11.95 2.50
N THR A 143 -7.25 11.81 3.55
CA THR A 143 -7.75 11.71 4.93
C THR A 143 -8.41 13.01 5.40
N ALA A 144 -7.83 14.17 5.10
CA ALA A 144 -8.44 15.46 5.43
C ALA A 144 -9.78 15.68 4.71
N ALA A 145 -9.87 15.28 3.44
CA ALA A 145 -11.12 15.32 2.68
C ALA A 145 -12.18 14.40 3.31
N ARG A 146 -11.82 13.14 3.61
CA ARG A 146 -12.73 12.19 4.29
C ARG A 146 -13.21 12.71 5.66
N LEU A 147 -12.35 13.35 6.44
CA LEU A 147 -12.72 13.97 7.71
C LEU A 147 -13.70 15.13 7.52
N THR A 148 -13.48 15.94 6.49
CA THR A 148 -14.36 17.06 6.13
C THR A 148 -15.73 16.55 5.69
N ASP A 149 -15.77 15.50 4.86
CA ASP A 149 -17.01 14.86 4.41
C ASP A 149 -17.78 14.25 5.58
N TRP A 150 -17.07 13.59 6.51
CA TRP A 150 -17.67 13.03 7.71
C TRP A 150 -18.24 14.10 8.64
N GLN A 151 -17.52 15.22 8.83
CA GLN A 151 -18.02 16.36 9.60
C GLN A 151 -19.26 16.97 8.97
N ASN A 152 -19.29 17.12 7.64
CA ASN A 152 -20.45 17.63 6.91
C ASN A 152 -21.66 16.71 7.03
N LEU A 153 -21.45 15.39 6.94
CA LEU A 153 -22.51 14.39 7.16
C LEU A 153 -23.07 14.46 8.58
N LYS A 154 -22.20 14.60 9.58
CA LYS A 154 -22.61 14.69 10.98
C LYS A 154 -23.42 15.96 11.25
N VAL A 155 -22.98 17.11 10.74
CA VAL A 155 -23.73 18.38 10.84
C VAL A 155 -25.07 18.30 10.11
N ALA A 156 -25.14 17.62 8.97
CA ALA A 156 -26.40 17.41 8.25
C ALA A 156 -27.36 16.48 9.01
N GLN A 157 -26.84 15.44 9.68
CA GLN A 157 -27.60 14.56 10.57
C GLN A 157 -28.14 15.34 11.77
N ASP A 158 -27.30 16.11 12.46
CA ASP A 158 -27.68 16.89 13.63
C ASP A 158 -28.75 17.95 13.29
N ARG A 159 -28.63 18.59 12.12
CA ARG A 159 -29.68 19.50 11.60
C ARG A 159 -30.99 18.78 11.29
N ARG A 160 -30.95 17.56 10.74
CA ARG A 160 -32.15 16.75 10.51
C ARG A 160 -32.83 16.35 11.83
N PHE A 161 -32.06 15.97 12.85
CA PHE A 161 -32.60 15.67 14.17
C PHE A 161 -33.18 16.92 14.86
N ALA A 162 -32.58 18.10 14.67
CA ALA A 162 -33.13 19.37 15.17
C ALA A 162 -34.47 19.73 14.47
N CYS A 163 -34.54 19.65 13.13
CA CYS A 163 -35.79 19.91 12.40
C CYS A 163 -36.91 18.90 12.73
N ALA A 164 -36.57 17.62 12.96
CA ALA A 164 -37.53 16.60 13.38
C ALA A 164 -38.07 16.83 14.81
N ARG A 165 -37.24 17.43 15.68
CA ARG A 165 -37.64 17.83 17.04
C ARG A 165 -38.62 19.01 17.04
N ASP A 166 -38.48 19.93 16.08
CA ASP A 166 -39.34 21.11 15.96
C ASP A 166 -40.63 20.87 15.16
N ASN A 167 -40.76 19.75 14.43
CA ASN A 167 -42.01 19.37 13.75
C ASN A 167 -42.24 17.84 13.73
N PRO A 168 -42.86 17.26 14.78
CA PRO A 168 -42.96 15.81 14.98
C PRO A 168 -43.89 15.08 13.99
N LYS A 169 -44.63 15.78 13.13
CA LYS A 169 -45.50 15.16 12.10
C LYS A 169 -44.75 14.69 10.85
N ALA A 170 -43.48 15.06 10.68
CA ALA A 170 -42.70 14.67 9.50
C ALA A 170 -42.14 13.22 9.59
N LEU A 171 -42.16 12.59 10.77
CA LEU A 171 -41.63 11.23 10.96
C LEU A 171 -42.61 10.12 10.59
N THR A 172 -43.92 10.41 10.51
CA THR A 172 -44.96 9.39 10.32
C THR A 172 -45.33 9.12 8.87
N ASP A 173 -44.94 9.98 7.92
CA ASP A 173 -45.31 9.81 6.50
C ASP A 173 -44.36 8.92 5.70
N TRP A 174 -43.27 8.41 6.31
CA TRP A 174 -42.23 7.67 5.57
C TRP A 174 -42.17 6.16 5.86
N THR A 175 -42.93 5.64 6.82
CA THR A 175 -42.95 4.18 7.08
C THR A 175 -43.89 3.39 6.16
N ASP A 176 -44.67 4.05 5.29
CA ASP A 176 -45.70 3.39 4.46
C ASP A 176 -45.34 3.22 2.97
N LYS A 177 -44.07 3.41 2.57
CA LYS A 177 -43.60 3.09 1.21
C LYS A 177 -42.27 2.33 1.19
N ALA A 178 -42.24 1.18 1.85
CA ALA A 178 -41.29 0.10 1.57
C ALA A 178 -42.07 -1.13 1.10
#